data_AF-A0A354X8X3-F1
#
_entry.id   AF-A0A354X8X3-F1
#
_cell.length_a   1.000
_cell.length_b   1.000
_cell.length_c   1.000
_cell.angle_alpha   90.00
_cell.angle_beta   90.00
_cell.angle_gamma   90.00
#
_symmetry.space_group_name_H-M   'P 1'
#
loop_
_entity.id
_entity.type
_entity.pdbx_description
1 polymer ?
#
loop_
_entity_poly.entity_id
_entity_poly.type
_entity_poly.pdbx_seq_one_letter_code
_entity_poly.pdbx_strand_id
1 'polypeptide(L)'
;MKMNNTLKLIIAIVVSELAGIIGSVFTTPSIAGWYAGIVKPALNPPAWVFGPVWTTLFALMGITAFLVWKKGLDRRDVKIALGIFLGQLVLNTLWSIIFFGLRSPGGALIEIIFLWLAILAMIVAFAKISKPAMWLLLPYILWVSFAGYLNYSIWQLNPSSGSGQVACTQEAKLCPDGSYVGRTGPKCEFAQCPGENNNLWITATDSKTGITFQYPKTLLTEYIHTVDWPPQIQVLNEPFTCTEAGSETARAGQTLKRMVDDRTYCVTKKSEGAAGSVYTNYAYAFPLYSTDSTQAEHKTVIFTFSLQAVQCANYDDPQKTACENEQSSFDLDSTVDRMARIMVIK
;
A
#
# COMPACT_ATOMS: atom_id res chain seq x y z
N MET A 1 28.21 47.98 2.47
CA MET A 1 27.58 48.24 3.79
C MET A 1 27.86 47.03 4.69
N LYS A 2 28.53 47.20 5.84
CA LYS A 2 28.82 46.06 6.76
C LYS A 2 27.50 45.58 7.35
N MET A 3 27.03 44.38 6.98
CA MET A 3 25.83 43.79 7.57
C MET A 3 26.00 43.62 9.09
N ASN A 4 24.98 44.03 9.84
CA ASN A 4 24.89 43.82 11.29
C ASN A 4 24.92 42.31 11.62
N ASN A 5 25.55 41.94 12.73
CA ASN A 5 25.64 40.55 13.20
C ASN A 5 24.25 39.96 13.46
N THR A 6 23.29 40.74 13.98
CA THR A 6 21.91 40.29 14.16
C THR A 6 21.28 39.86 12.83
N LEU A 7 21.50 40.64 11.77
CA LEU A 7 20.99 40.34 10.44
C LEU A 7 21.62 39.07 9.86
N LYS A 8 22.94 38.88 10.04
CA LYS A 8 23.64 37.64 9.62
C LYS A 8 23.09 36.41 10.34
N LEU A 9 22.79 36.52 11.63
CA LEU A 9 22.21 35.43 12.42
C LEU A 9 20.83 35.06 11.90
N ILE A 10 19.95 36.04 11.71
CA ILE A 10 18.60 35.83 11.19
C ILE A 10 18.66 35.15 9.82
N ILE A 11 19.49 35.66 8.90
CA ILE A 11 19.63 35.08 7.56
C ILE A 11 20.11 33.63 7.64
N ALA A 12 21.13 33.34 8.45
CA ALA A 12 21.68 31.99 8.56
C ALA A 12 20.65 30.99 9.12
N ILE A 13 19.84 31.39 10.12
CA ILE A 13 18.77 30.55 10.65
C ILE A 13 17.67 30.34 9.60
N VAL A 14 17.20 31.42 8.97
CA VAL A 14 16.13 31.34 7.96
C VAL A 14 16.55 30.44 6.79
N VAL A 15 17.78 30.55 6.29
CA VAL A 15 18.29 29.69 5.22
C VAL A 15 18.29 28.21 5.62
N SER A 16 18.73 27.89 6.85
CA SER A 16 18.71 26.51 7.35
C SER A 16 17.28 25.98 7.50
N GLU A 17 16.37 26.75 8.09
CA GLU A 17 14.97 26.35 8.25
C GLU A 17 14.25 26.18 6.91
N LEU A 18 14.55 27.03 5.93
CA LEU A 18 14.00 26.89 4.57
C LEU A 18 14.40 25.57 3.93
N ALA A 19 15.65 25.11 4.11
CA ALA A 19 16.06 23.79 3.63
C ALA A 19 15.24 22.65 4.27
N GLY A 20 14.94 22.77 5.58
CA GLY A 20 14.06 21.86 6.30
C GLY A 20 12.61 21.90 5.81
N ILE A 21 12.07 23.09 5.54
CA ILE A 21 10.71 23.27 4.99
C ILE A 21 10.62 22.65 3.59
N ILE A 22 11.62 22.87 2.73
CA ILE A 22 11.63 22.25 1.39
C ILE A 22 11.63 20.73 1.52
N GLY A 23 12.43 20.17 2.43
CA GLY A 23 12.41 18.73 2.71
C GLY A 23 11.07 18.22 3.26
N SER A 24 10.38 19.02 4.07
CA SER A 24 9.10 18.65 4.69
C SER A 24 7.94 18.58 3.69
N VAL A 25 8.01 19.32 2.57
CA VAL A 25 7.05 19.24 1.46
C VAL A 25 6.99 17.83 0.86
N PHE A 26 8.14 17.15 0.77
CA PHE A 26 8.20 15.77 0.29
C PHE A 26 7.91 14.75 1.40
N THR A 27 8.24 15.10 2.63
CA THR A 27 8.11 14.19 3.78
C THR A 27 6.66 14.06 4.24
N THR A 28 5.97 15.18 4.49
CA THR A 28 4.64 15.22 5.14
C THR A 28 3.58 14.36 4.41
N PRO A 29 3.41 14.46 3.07
CA PRO A 29 2.40 13.67 2.36
C PRO A 29 2.72 12.16 2.38
N SER A 30 3.99 11.79 2.45
CA SER A 30 4.44 10.41 2.43
C SER A 30 4.33 9.71 3.79
N ILE A 31 4.15 10.46 4.90
CA ILE A 31 4.05 9.90 6.26
C ILE A 31 2.80 9.00 6.41
N ALA A 32 1.62 9.54 6.11
CA ALA A 32 0.34 8.84 6.32
C ALA A 32 0.08 7.71 5.32
N GLY A 33 0.74 7.75 4.16
CA GLY A 33 0.63 6.74 3.10
C GLY A 33 1.77 5.72 3.14
N TRP A 34 2.74 5.90 2.25
CA TRP A 34 3.83 4.95 2.03
C TRP A 34 4.64 4.65 3.30
N TYR A 35 5.02 5.68 4.07
CA TYR A 35 5.84 5.48 5.26
C TYR A 35 5.07 4.75 6.37
N ALA A 36 3.75 4.90 6.47
CA ALA A 36 2.94 4.14 7.41
C ALA A 36 2.99 2.63 7.10
N GLY A 37 2.94 2.25 5.82
CA GLY A 37 2.92 0.86 5.35
C GLY A 37 4.25 0.10 5.37
N ILE A 38 5.41 0.78 5.44
CA ILE A 38 6.71 0.08 5.54
C ILE A 38 6.98 -0.46 6.94
N VAL A 39 7.67 -1.61 7.00
CA VAL A 39 8.12 -2.22 8.25
C VAL A 39 9.26 -1.39 8.83
N LYS A 40 9.15 -1.02 10.12
CA LYS A 40 10.11 -0.15 10.82
C LYS A 40 10.84 -0.94 11.90
N PRO A 41 12.13 -0.65 12.18
CA PRO A 41 12.84 -1.30 13.27
C PRO A 41 12.25 -0.92 14.63
N ALA A 42 12.47 -1.77 15.63
CA ALA A 42 11.99 -1.54 17.01
C ALA A 42 12.51 -0.24 17.64
N LEU A 43 13.66 0.27 17.18
CA LEU A 43 14.25 1.53 17.65
C LEU A 43 13.73 2.77 16.92
N ASN A 44 12.74 2.65 16.04
CA ASN A 44 12.16 3.82 15.38
C ASN A 44 11.33 4.67 16.37
N PRO A 45 11.68 5.93 16.61
CA PRO A 45 10.97 6.76 17.58
C PRO A 45 9.57 7.14 17.08
N PRO A 46 8.67 7.58 17.98
CA PRO A 46 7.37 8.12 17.59
C PRO A 46 7.50 9.28 16.59
N ALA A 47 6.58 9.35 15.61
CA ALA A 47 6.66 10.30 14.50
C ALA A 47 6.76 11.77 14.95
N TRP A 48 6.12 12.13 16.07
CA TRP A 48 6.14 13.49 16.60
C TRP A 48 7.53 13.96 17.07
N VAL A 49 8.46 13.02 17.37
CA VAL A 49 9.82 13.36 17.84
C VAL A 49 10.66 13.98 16.72
N PHE A 50 10.44 13.59 15.47
CA PHE A 50 11.27 14.03 14.34
C PHE A 50 11.17 15.54 14.09
N GLY A 51 9.97 16.12 14.18
CA GLY A 51 9.75 17.55 13.94
C GLY A 51 10.58 18.46 14.87
N PRO A 52 10.39 18.38 16.20
CA PRO A 52 11.15 19.18 17.16
C PRO A 52 12.67 18.97 17.06
N VAL A 53 13.12 17.74 16.82
CA VAL A 53 14.56 17.46 16.67
C VAL A 53 15.11 18.15 15.42
N TRP A 54 14.48 17.99 14.26
CA TRP A 54 14.96 18.63 13.03
C TRP A 54 14.90 20.14 13.09
N THR A 55 13.83 20.75 13.61
CA THR A 55 13.77 22.21 13.81
C THR A 55 14.91 22.70 14.71
N THR A 56 15.17 21.98 15.82
CA THR A 56 16.30 22.34 16.70
C THR A 56 17.64 22.23 15.99
N LEU A 57 17.84 21.18 15.18
CA LEU A 57 19.06 20.97 14.42
C LEU A 57 19.28 22.05 13.35
N PHE A 58 18.24 22.45 12.61
CA PHE A 58 18.35 23.53 11.62
C PHE A 58 18.67 24.88 12.28
N ALA A 59 18.05 25.18 13.42
CA ALA A 59 18.41 26.36 14.21
C ALA A 59 19.89 26.33 14.64
N LEU A 60 20.37 25.19 15.15
CA LEU A 60 21.79 25.01 15.50
C LEU A 60 22.71 25.18 14.29
N MET A 61 22.37 24.58 13.15
CA MET A 61 23.10 24.76 11.90
C MET A 61 23.20 26.24 11.51
N GLY A 62 22.08 26.98 11.56
CA GLY A 62 22.07 28.43 11.31
C GLY A 62 22.97 29.23 12.28
N ILE A 63 22.92 28.91 13.57
CA ILE A 63 23.79 29.54 14.59
C ILE A 63 25.26 29.26 14.27
N THR A 64 25.62 28.02 13.92
CA THR A 64 27.02 27.67 13.60
C THR A 64 27.52 28.37 12.34
N ALA A 65 26.70 28.45 11.30
CA ALA A 65 27.00 29.19 10.08
C ALA A 65 27.20 30.68 10.38
N PHE A 66 26.37 31.27 11.24
CA PHE A 66 26.56 32.64 11.72
C PHE A 66 27.88 32.84 12.46
N LEU A 67 28.25 31.92 13.38
CA LEU A 67 29.50 31.99 14.13
C LEU A 67 30.74 31.98 13.24
N VAL A 68 30.67 31.31 12.08
CA VAL A 68 31.70 31.31 11.05
C VAL A 68 31.62 32.57 10.19
N TRP A 69 30.43 32.96 9.72
CA TRP A 69 30.23 34.14 8.86
C TRP A 69 30.64 35.45 9.54
N LYS A 70 30.43 35.60 10.85
CA LYS A 70 30.85 36.79 11.58
C LYS A 70 32.37 37.00 11.62
N LYS A 71 33.18 35.98 11.30
CA LYS A 71 34.65 36.09 11.18
C LYS A 71 35.11 36.84 9.91
N GLY A 72 34.18 37.14 8.99
CA GLY A 72 34.42 37.95 7.80
C GLY A 72 34.58 37.11 6.53
N LEU A 73 33.85 37.51 5.47
CA LEU A 73 33.88 36.83 4.18
C LEU A 73 35.17 37.13 3.40
N ASP A 74 36.02 38.05 3.83
CA ASP A 74 37.28 38.35 3.14
C ASP A 74 38.26 37.16 3.22
N ARG A 75 38.12 36.31 4.24
CA ARG A 75 38.95 35.13 4.42
C ARG A 75 38.47 33.97 3.54
N ARG A 76 39.40 33.38 2.79
CA ARG A 76 39.12 32.26 1.87
C ARG A 76 38.60 31.01 2.60
N ASP A 77 39.12 30.72 3.79
CA ASP A 77 38.68 29.60 4.62
C ASP A 77 37.21 29.71 5.04
N VAL A 78 36.75 30.91 5.40
CA VAL A 78 35.34 31.19 5.73
C VAL A 78 34.44 30.96 4.52
N LYS A 79 34.82 31.45 3.33
CA LYS A 79 34.03 31.23 2.10
C LYS A 79 33.88 29.74 1.77
N ILE A 80 34.99 29.00 1.85
CA ILE A 80 34.99 27.55 1.59
C ILE A 80 34.11 26.82 2.62
N ALA A 81 34.25 27.15 3.91
CA ALA A 81 33.46 26.54 4.97
C ALA A 81 31.95 26.79 4.78
N LEU A 82 31.55 28.02 4.43
CA LEU A 82 30.15 28.33 4.13
C LEU A 82 29.66 27.66 2.83
N GLY A 83 30.53 27.47 1.84
CA GLY A 83 30.21 26.68 0.64
C GLY A 83 29.93 25.21 0.96
N ILE A 84 30.73 24.59 1.84
CA ILE A 84 30.50 23.22 2.33
C ILE A 84 29.17 23.14 3.09
N PHE A 85 28.86 24.13 3.93
CA PHE A 85 27.58 24.24 4.63
C PHE A 85 26.39 24.27 3.65
N LEU A 86 26.44 25.11 2.60
CA LEU A 86 25.37 25.15 1.60
C LEU A 86 25.25 23.82 0.85
N GLY A 87 26.36 23.19 0.48
CA GLY A 87 26.35 21.86 -0.15
C GLY A 87 25.74 20.79 0.76
N GLN A 88 26.05 20.83 2.05
CA GLN A 88 25.45 19.95 3.05
C GLN A 88 23.95 20.17 3.20
N LEU A 89 23.46 21.42 3.17
CA LEU A 89 22.02 21.69 3.18
C LEU A 89 21.30 21.13 1.96
N VAL A 90 21.91 21.25 0.77
CA VAL A 90 21.36 20.67 -0.47
C VAL A 90 21.25 19.16 -0.35
N LEU A 91 22.30 18.48 0.13
CA LEU A 91 22.28 17.04 0.40
C LEU A 91 21.18 16.69 1.41
N ASN A 92 21.08 17.46 2.49
CA ASN A 92 20.06 17.24 3.51
C ASN A 92 18.62 17.29 2.95
N THR A 93 18.31 18.27 2.10
CA THR A 93 17.02 18.34 1.41
C THR A 93 16.86 17.22 0.38
N LEU A 94 17.93 16.87 -0.34
CA LEU A 94 17.94 15.80 -1.34
C LEU A 94 17.62 14.44 -0.72
N TRP A 95 18.09 14.17 0.50
CA TRP A 95 17.72 12.97 1.25
C TRP A 95 16.20 12.81 1.36
N SER A 96 15.49 13.87 1.78
CA SER A 96 14.02 13.85 1.88
C SER A 96 13.36 13.59 0.53
N ILE A 97 13.89 14.17 -0.55
CA ILE A 97 13.38 13.94 -1.91
C ILE A 97 13.57 12.48 -2.31
N ILE A 98 14.73 11.88 -2.09
CA ILE A 98 15.00 10.50 -2.49
C ILE A 98 14.23 9.51 -1.61
N PHE A 99 14.25 9.70 -0.29
CA PHE A 99 13.61 8.79 0.65
C PHE A 99 12.08 8.85 0.55
N PHE A 100 11.50 10.05 0.66
CA PHE A 100 10.04 10.22 0.70
C PHE A 100 9.40 10.56 -0.64
N GLY A 101 10.09 11.34 -1.49
CA GLY A 101 9.59 11.71 -2.82
C GLY A 101 9.69 10.56 -3.81
N LEU A 102 10.89 9.99 -3.97
CA LEU A 102 11.16 8.85 -4.85
C LEU A 102 10.87 7.49 -4.19
N ARG A 103 10.55 7.47 -2.90
CA ARG A 103 10.25 6.24 -2.13
C ARG A 103 11.35 5.19 -2.25
N SER A 104 12.61 5.65 -2.26
CA SER A 104 13.79 4.79 -2.48
C SER A 104 14.68 4.77 -1.24
N PRO A 105 14.42 3.89 -0.25
CA PRO A 105 15.29 3.73 0.92
C PRO A 105 16.73 3.38 0.55
N GLY A 106 16.95 2.58 -0.50
CA GLY A 106 18.29 2.22 -0.96
C GLY A 106 19.05 3.39 -1.57
N GLY A 107 18.40 4.21 -2.40
CA GLY A 107 19.00 5.44 -2.93
C GLY A 107 19.30 6.46 -1.83
N ALA A 108 18.38 6.59 -0.87
CA ALA A 108 18.55 7.45 0.29
C ALA A 108 19.69 6.99 1.21
N LEU A 109 19.95 5.69 1.29
CA LEU A 109 21.10 5.15 2.03
C LEU A 109 22.44 5.53 1.37
N ILE A 110 22.49 5.57 0.04
CA ILE A 110 23.69 6.05 -0.67
C ILE A 110 23.86 7.55 -0.43
N GLU A 111 22.78 8.32 -0.55
CA GLU A 111 22.79 9.76 -0.30
C GLU A 111 23.23 10.09 1.14
N ILE A 112 22.71 9.38 2.14
CA ILE A 112 22.99 9.70 3.55
C ILE A 112 24.47 9.51 3.91
N ILE A 113 25.19 8.65 3.18
CA ILE A 113 26.65 8.51 3.30
C ILE A 113 27.34 9.80 2.81
N PHE A 114 26.93 10.34 1.67
CA PHE A 114 27.45 11.61 1.16
C PHE A 114 27.11 12.77 2.09
N LEU A 115 25.89 12.82 2.60
CA LEU A 115 25.47 13.80 3.60
C LEU A 115 26.35 13.70 4.86
N TRP A 116 26.56 12.50 5.39
CA TRP A 116 27.39 12.28 6.59
C TRP A 116 28.83 12.76 6.37
N LEU A 117 29.43 12.45 5.22
CA LEU A 117 30.77 12.92 4.86
C LEU A 117 30.82 14.45 4.71
N ALA A 118 29.78 15.08 4.15
CA ALA A 118 29.68 16.52 4.04
C ALA A 118 29.58 17.19 5.43
N ILE A 119 28.84 16.60 6.37
CA ILE A 119 28.76 17.06 7.76
C ILE A 119 30.12 16.95 8.45
N LEU A 120 30.83 15.83 8.26
CA LEU A 120 32.18 15.66 8.81
C LEU A 120 33.15 16.71 8.23
N ALA A 121 33.11 16.93 6.92
CA ALA A 121 33.91 17.98 6.28
C ALA A 121 33.57 19.37 6.83
N MET A 122 32.28 19.65 7.07
CA MET A 122 31.81 20.88 7.68
C MET A 122 32.35 21.06 9.10
N ILE A 123 32.28 20.01 9.94
CA ILE A 123 32.83 19.99 11.30
C ILE A 123 34.32 20.33 11.30
N VAL A 124 35.11 19.69 10.42
CA VAL A 124 36.56 19.93 10.32
C VAL A 124 36.86 21.34 9.84
N ALA A 125 36.12 21.85 8.85
CA ALA A 125 36.27 23.22 8.35
C ALA A 125 35.92 24.25 9.43
N PHE A 126 34.82 24.03 10.17
CA PHE A 126 34.34 24.94 11.20
C PHE A 126 35.27 24.91 12.43
N ALA A 127 35.85 23.76 12.78
CA ALA A 127 36.81 23.63 13.88
C ALA A 127 38.04 24.55 13.71
N LYS A 128 38.50 24.73 12.46
CA LYS A 128 39.65 25.62 12.14
C LYS A 128 39.32 27.11 12.30
N ILE A 129 38.04 27.47 12.29
CA ILE A 129 37.57 28.88 12.29
C ILE A 129 36.95 29.25 13.66
N SER A 130 36.13 28.38 14.22
CA SER A 130 35.34 28.59 15.43
C SER A 130 35.06 27.26 16.14
N LYS A 131 35.83 26.96 17.20
CA LYS A 131 35.60 25.76 18.04
C LYS A 131 34.15 25.65 18.57
N PRO A 132 33.49 26.73 19.04
CA PRO A 132 32.09 26.65 19.47
C PRO A 132 31.15 26.22 18.34
N ALA A 133 31.41 26.63 17.09
CA ALA A 133 30.59 26.25 15.95
C ALA A 133 30.69 24.74 15.68
N MET A 134 31.89 24.16 15.83
CA MET A 134 32.08 22.71 15.71
C MET A 134 31.32 21.93 16.79
N TRP A 135 31.40 22.34 18.06
CA TRP A 135 30.75 21.61 19.16
C TRP A 135 29.22 21.53 18.99
N LEU A 136 28.61 22.60 18.49
CA LEU A 136 27.16 22.66 18.22
C LEU A 136 26.71 21.77 17.06
N LEU A 137 27.64 21.25 16.24
CA LEU A 137 27.36 20.31 15.15
C LEU A 137 27.42 18.84 15.59
N LEU A 138 27.94 18.54 16.78
CA LEU A 138 27.99 17.16 17.26
C LEU A 138 26.61 16.51 17.42
N PRO A 139 25.59 17.20 17.99
CA PRO A 139 24.24 16.65 18.01
C PRO A 139 23.71 16.31 16.62
N TYR A 140 24.10 17.08 15.60
CA TYR A 140 23.68 16.85 14.22
C TYR A 140 24.27 15.59 13.62
N ILE A 141 25.60 15.39 13.70
CA ILE A 141 26.22 14.18 13.13
C ILE A 141 25.77 12.91 13.87
N LEU A 142 25.51 13.00 15.18
CA LEU A 142 24.95 11.90 15.97
C LEU A 142 23.53 11.55 15.50
N TRP A 143 22.68 12.56 15.29
CA TRP A 143 21.33 12.35 14.76
C TRP A 143 21.35 11.76 13.35
N VAL A 144 22.23 12.23 12.46
CA VAL A 144 22.33 11.67 11.09
C VAL A 144 22.91 10.26 11.10
N SER A 145 23.79 9.93 12.05
CA SER A 145 24.24 8.55 12.24
C SER A 145 23.08 7.63 12.65
N PHE A 146 22.24 8.09 13.57
CA PHE A 146 21.02 7.38 13.97
C PHE A 146 20.01 7.27 12.81
N ALA A 147 19.80 8.34 12.04
CA ALA A 147 18.97 8.32 10.84
C ALA A 147 19.52 7.34 9.79
N GLY A 148 20.84 7.24 9.65
CA GLY A 148 21.50 6.28 8.77
C GLY A 148 21.25 4.84 9.20
N TYR A 149 21.32 4.56 10.50
CA TYR A 149 20.91 3.28 11.07
C TYR A 149 19.44 2.97 10.75
N LEU A 150 18.51 3.91 11.00
CA LEU A 150 17.09 3.72 10.69
C LEU A 150 16.86 3.47 9.19
N ASN A 151 17.49 4.26 8.32
CA ASN A 151 17.39 4.12 6.87
C ASN A 151 17.90 2.74 6.41
N TYR A 152 19.04 2.30 6.93
CA TYR A 152 19.59 0.98 6.63
C TYR A 152 18.65 -0.14 7.09
N SER A 153 18.17 -0.07 8.33
CA SER A 153 17.23 -1.06 8.86
C SER A 153 15.94 -1.09 8.04
N ILE A 154 15.39 0.06 7.66
CA ILE A 154 14.21 0.14 6.79
C ILE A 154 14.50 -0.51 5.44
N TRP A 155 15.64 -0.23 4.82
CA TRP A 155 16.01 -0.84 3.54
C TRP A 155 16.14 -2.36 3.65
N GLN A 156 16.74 -2.87 4.73
CA GLN A 156 16.87 -4.32 4.95
C GLN A 156 15.55 -5.02 5.29
N LEU A 157 14.68 -4.37 6.07
CA LEU A 157 13.39 -4.93 6.49
C LEU A 157 12.36 -4.91 5.36
N ASN A 158 12.59 -4.10 4.33
CA ASN A 158 11.72 -3.98 3.16
C ASN A 158 12.53 -4.30 1.89
N PRO A 159 13.07 -5.53 1.77
CA PRO A 159 13.85 -5.92 0.60
C PRO A 159 12.93 -5.92 -0.63
N SER A 160 13.37 -5.21 -1.67
CA SER A 160 12.71 -5.25 -2.98
C SER A 160 12.83 -6.66 -3.55
N SER A 161 11.84 -7.52 -3.34
CA SER A 161 11.68 -8.74 -4.15
C SER A 161 11.67 -8.31 -5.62
N GLY A 162 12.72 -8.65 -6.36
CA GLY A 162 13.02 -8.09 -7.67
C GLY A 162 11.83 -8.13 -8.63
N SER A 163 11.25 -6.98 -8.90
CA SER A 163 10.60 -6.64 -10.18
C SER A 163 10.38 -5.13 -10.20
N GLY A 164 10.70 -4.48 -11.32
CA GLY A 164 10.68 -3.03 -11.46
C GLY A 164 9.38 -2.41 -10.97
N GLN A 165 9.48 -1.51 -10.00
CA GLN A 165 8.34 -0.72 -9.57
C GLN A 165 8.02 0.30 -10.67
N VAL A 166 7.20 -0.14 -11.63
CA VAL A 166 6.57 0.74 -12.62
C VAL A 166 5.76 1.78 -11.85
N ALA A 167 5.93 3.07 -12.17
CA ALA A 167 5.11 4.13 -11.61
C ALA A 167 3.66 3.95 -12.10
N CYS A 168 2.76 3.59 -11.19
CA CYS A 168 1.36 3.34 -11.50
C CYS A 168 0.49 4.60 -11.26
N THR A 169 -0.65 4.68 -11.92
CA THR A 169 -1.64 5.74 -11.72
C THR A 169 -2.12 5.77 -10.28
N GLN A 170 -2.34 6.97 -9.73
CA GLN A 170 -2.80 7.17 -8.34
C GLN A 170 -4.32 6.98 -8.20
N GLU A 171 -4.77 5.77 -8.50
CA GLU A 171 -6.15 5.34 -8.26
C GLU A 171 -6.23 4.65 -6.90
N ALA A 172 -7.32 4.87 -6.18
CA ALA A 172 -7.60 4.24 -4.90
C ALA A 172 -8.80 3.31 -5.03
N LYS A 173 -8.65 2.05 -4.61
CA LYS A 173 -9.73 1.09 -4.45
C LYS A 173 -10.16 1.10 -2.99
N LEU A 174 -11.46 1.32 -2.73
CA LEU A 174 -12.06 1.18 -1.41
C LEU A 174 -12.05 -0.31 -1.02
N CYS A 175 -11.56 -0.60 0.17
CA CYS A 175 -11.53 -1.92 0.77
C CYS A 175 -12.77 -2.14 1.65
N PRO A 176 -13.16 -3.41 1.90
CA PRO A 176 -14.33 -3.73 2.73
C PRO A 176 -14.26 -3.20 4.17
N ASP A 177 -13.04 -3.00 4.70
CA ASP A 177 -12.80 -2.41 6.01
C ASP A 177 -12.88 -0.87 6.02
N GLY A 178 -13.24 -0.24 4.90
CA GLY A 178 -13.28 1.21 4.73
C GLY A 178 -11.91 1.85 4.45
N SER A 179 -10.84 1.05 4.39
CA SER A 179 -9.51 1.54 3.99
C SER A 179 -9.40 1.67 2.46
N TYR A 180 -8.29 2.24 1.97
CA TYR A 180 -8.07 2.40 0.53
C TYR A 180 -6.71 1.83 0.13
N VAL A 181 -6.68 1.11 -0.99
CA VAL A 181 -5.47 0.55 -1.57
C VAL A 181 -5.18 1.15 -2.94
N GLY A 182 -3.90 1.47 -3.19
CA GLY A 182 -3.43 1.98 -4.48
C GLY A 182 -2.83 0.89 -5.35
N ARG A 183 -2.58 1.19 -6.63
CA ARG A 183 -1.89 0.25 -7.54
C ARG A 183 -0.42 0.09 -7.19
N THR A 184 0.08 -1.14 -7.31
CA THR A 184 1.49 -1.52 -7.11
C THR A 184 2.06 -2.21 -8.34
N GLY A 185 3.30 -1.86 -8.71
CA GLY A 185 4.03 -2.48 -9.81
C GLY A 185 4.41 -3.95 -9.52
N PRO A 186 4.85 -4.72 -10.53
CA PRO A 186 5.23 -4.31 -11.90
C PRO A 186 4.07 -4.23 -12.91
N LYS A 187 2.89 -4.79 -12.58
CA LYS A 187 1.72 -4.83 -13.47
C LYS A 187 0.69 -3.70 -13.23
N CYS A 188 0.93 -2.86 -12.23
CA CYS A 188 0.00 -1.82 -11.80
C CYS A 188 -1.38 -2.35 -11.44
N GLU A 189 -1.42 -3.44 -10.69
CA GLU A 189 -2.64 -3.99 -10.09
C GLU A 189 -2.86 -3.37 -8.71
N PHE A 190 -4.11 -3.31 -8.21
CA PHE A 190 -4.40 -2.80 -6.86
C PHE A 190 -3.70 -3.66 -5.80
N ALA A 191 -3.08 -3.02 -4.82
CA ALA A 191 -2.55 -3.69 -3.64
C ALA A 191 -3.68 -4.41 -2.89
N GLN A 192 -3.32 -5.47 -2.18
CA GLN A 192 -4.25 -6.22 -1.35
C GLN A 192 -4.78 -5.39 -0.18
N CYS A 193 -6.06 -5.58 0.13
CA CYS A 193 -6.72 -4.85 1.23
C CYS A 193 -6.17 -5.32 2.59
N PRO A 194 -5.99 -4.41 3.57
CA PRO A 194 -5.65 -4.79 4.94
C PRO A 194 -6.67 -5.79 5.48
N GLY A 195 -6.20 -6.91 6.03
CA GLY A 195 -7.08 -7.99 6.50
C GLY A 195 -7.34 -9.12 5.48
N GLU A 196 -6.80 -9.04 4.26
CA GLU A 196 -6.57 -10.22 3.42
C GLU A 196 -5.47 -11.10 4.04
N ASN A 197 -5.78 -11.73 5.17
CA ASN A 197 -4.97 -12.85 5.65
C ASN A 197 -5.11 -13.99 4.65
N ASN A 198 -3.97 -14.53 4.21
CA ASN A 198 -3.84 -15.67 3.30
C ASN A 198 -4.46 -17.00 3.81
N ASN A 199 -5.30 -16.96 4.86
CA ASN A 199 -5.96 -18.09 5.51
C ASN A 199 -7.50 -17.96 5.57
N LEU A 200 -8.13 -17.14 4.72
CA LEU A 200 -9.60 -17.15 4.58
C LEU A 200 -10.08 -18.28 3.66
N TRP A 201 -9.25 -18.76 2.75
CA TRP A 201 -9.60 -19.84 1.84
C TRP A 201 -9.33 -21.19 2.52
N ILE A 202 -10.38 -21.98 2.68
CA ILE A 202 -10.33 -23.31 3.29
C ILE A 202 -10.67 -24.36 2.24
N THR A 203 -10.08 -25.54 2.39
CA THR A 203 -10.24 -26.64 1.44
C THR A 203 -11.47 -27.48 1.80
N ALA A 204 -12.33 -27.74 0.82
CA ALA A 204 -13.36 -28.77 0.89
C ALA A 204 -13.02 -29.89 -0.10
N THR A 205 -13.34 -31.12 0.31
CA THR A 205 -13.29 -32.29 -0.56
C THR A 205 -14.68 -32.91 -0.59
N ASP A 206 -15.26 -33.02 -1.78
CA ASP A 206 -16.51 -33.74 -1.96
C ASP A 206 -16.23 -35.24 -1.98
N SER A 207 -16.81 -35.96 -1.03
CA SER A 207 -16.59 -37.39 -0.85
C SER A 207 -17.23 -38.25 -1.93
N LYS A 208 -18.21 -37.72 -2.68
CA LYS A 208 -18.91 -38.44 -3.76
C LYS A 208 -18.15 -38.38 -5.08
N THR A 209 -17.58 -37.22 -5.40
CA THR A 209 -16.90 -36.96 -6.69
C THR A 209 -15.38 -37.00 -6.58
N GLY A 210 -14.81 -36.96 -5.36
CA GLY A 210 -13.36 -36.90 -5.14
C GLY A 210 -12.75 -35.51 -5.42
N ILE A 211 -13.57 -34.54 -5.82
CA ILE A 211 -13.13 -33.20 -6.16
C ILE A 211 -12.73 -32.44 -4.90
N THR A 212 -11.55 -31.83 -4.95
CA THR A 212 -11.05 -30.94 -3.91
C THR A 212 -10.96 -29.52 -4.44
N PHE A 213 -11.49 -28.56 -3.69
CA PHE A 213 -11.49 -27.14 -4.06
C PHE A 213 -11.27 -26.27 -2.83
N GLN A 214 -10.83 -25.03 -3.02
CA GLN A 214 -10.78 -24.05 -1.93
C GLN A 214 -11.88 -23.01 -2.11
N TYR A 215 -12.39 -22.51 -0.99
CA TYR A 215 -13.43 -21.49 -0.95
C TYR A 215 -13.20 -20.55 0.24
N PRO A 216 -13.60 -19.28 0.16
CA PRO A 216 -13.48 -18.36 1.28
C PRO A 216 -14.44 -18.75 2.40
N LYS A 217 -13.96 -18.86 3.64
CA LYS A 217 -14.78 -19.16 4.83
C LYS A 217 -15.87 -18.11 5.06
N THR A 218 -15.59 -16.86 4.71
CA THR A 218 -16.53 -15.72 4.74
C THR A 218 -16.30 -14.83 3.52
N LEU A 219 -17.35 -14.17 3.03
CA LEU A 219 -17.28 -13.28 1.85
C LEU A 219 -16.78 -11.86 2.16
N LEU A 220 -16.39 -11.57 3.41
CA LEU A 220 -15.96 -10.25 3.88
C LEU A 220 -16.96 -9.12 3.59
N THR A 221 -18.25 -9.44 3.62
CA THR A 221 -19.39 -8.54 3.41
C THR A 221 -20.15 -8.33 4.71
N GLU A 222 -20.69 -7.13 4.91
CA GLU A 222 -21.50 -6.77 6.08
C GLU A 222 -23.00 -7.06 5.85
N TYR A 223 -23.48 -6.88 4.62
CA TYR A 223 -24.90 -6.93 4.25
C TYR A 223 -25.27 -8.15 3.40
N ILE A 224 -24.28 -8.95 3.00
CA ILE A 224 -24.44 -10.23 2.28
C ILE A 224 -23.89 -11.36 3.15
N HIS A 225 -24.65 -12.42 3.30
CA HIS A 225 -24.29 -13.57 4.12
C HIS A 225 -24.40 -14.87 3.34
N THR A 226 -23.47 -15.79 3.60
CA THR A 226 -23.50 -17.15 3.05
C THR A 226 -24.51 -18.01 3.83
N VAL A 227 -25.34 -18.78 3.13
CA VAL A 227 -26.31 -19.71 3.73
C VAL A 227 -25.89 -21.15 3.48
N ASP A 228 -26.03 -21.63 2.23
CA ASP A 228 -25.62 -22.97 1.83
C ASP A 228 -24.16 -22.96 1.38
N TRP A 229 -23.24 -22.92 2.35
CA TRP A 229 -21.81 -22.70 2.10
C TRP A 229 -20.95 -23.64 2.98
N PRO A 230 -19.95 -24.37 2.42
CA PRO A 230 -19.41 -24.28 1.06
C PRO A 230 -20.38 -24.67 -0.06
N PRO A 231 -20.10 -24.25 -1.31
CA PRO A 231 -20.87 -24.70 -2.45
C PRO A 231 -20.90 -26.22 -2.58
N GLN A 232 -22.09 -26.73 -2.86
CA GLN A 232 -22.29 -28.13 -3.20
C GLN A 232 -21.90 -28.34 -4.67
N ILE A 233 -21.17 -29.41 -4.93
CA ILE A 233 -20.66 -29.74 -6.27
C ILE A 233 -21.49 -30.85 -6.89
N GLN A 234 -21.86 -30.65 -8.15
CA GLN A 234 -22.38 -31.70 -9.01
C GLN A 234 -21.54 -31.80 -10.28
N VAL A 235 -21.21 -33.03 -10.68
CA VAL A 235 -20.50 -33.31 -11.94
C VAL A 235 -21.45 -34.04 -12.87
N LEU A 236 -21.61 -33.50 -14.08
CA LEU A 236 -22.40 -34.10 -15.14
C LEU A 236 -21.46 -34.62 -16.23
N ASN A 237 -21.73 -35.83 -16.72
CA ASN A 237 -21.00 -36.45 -17.84
C ASN A 237 -21.57 -35.99 -19.19
N GLU A 238 -21.82 -34.69 -19.31
CA GLU A 238 -22.41 -34.06 -20.49
C GLU A 238 -21.61 -32.82 -20.89
N PRO A 239 -21.49 -32.55 -22.21
CA PRO A 239 -20.77 -31.39 -22.69
C PRO A 239 -21.42 -30.10 -22.21
N PHE A 240 -20.59 -29.15 -21.76
CA PHE A 240 -21.07 -27.86 -21.29
C PHE A 240 -21.81 -27.12 -22.40
N THR A 241 -23.09 -26.85 -22.15
CA THR A 241 -23.93 -26.00 -22.99
C THR A 241 -24.62 -24.98 -22.09
N CYS A 242 -24.67 -23.72 -22.53
CA CYS A 242 -25.35 -22.65 -21.82
C CYS A 242 -26.37 -21.99 -22.74
N THR A 243 -27.64 -22.13 -22.37
CA THR A 243 -28.77 -21.48 -23.05
C THR A 243 -29.36 -20.47 -22.08
N GLU A 244 -29.38 -19.20 -22.48
CA GLU A 244 -30.00 -18.16 -21.68
C GLU A 244 -31.52 -18.29 -21.73
N ALA A 245 -32.16 -18.29 -20.56
CA ALA A 245 -33.60 -18.49 -20.46
C ALA A 245 -34.13 -18.01 -19.11
N GLY A 246 -35.45 -17.79 -19.03
CA GLY A 246 -36.14 -17.52 -17.77
C GLY A 246 -36.10 -16.06 -17.30
N SER A 247 -36.52 -15.87 -16.05
CA SER A 247 -36.66 -14.57 -15.37
C SER A 247 -36.49 -14.78 -13.87
N GLU A 248 -35.90 -13.81 -13.16
CA GLU A 248 -35.56 -13.96 -11.73
C GLU A 248 -36.80 -14.20 -10.85
N THR A 249 -37.97 -13.74 -11.30
CA THR A 249 -39.26 -13.89 -10.62
C THR A 249 -40.04 -15.15 -11.05
N ALA A 250 -39.56 -15.89 -12.05
CA ALA A 250 -40.20 -17.12 -12.51
C ALA A 250 -39.83 -18.30 -11.59
N ARG A 251 -40.71 -19.30 -11.48
CA ARG A 251 -40.45 -20.50 -10.65
C ARG A 251 -39.15 -21.23 -11.00
N ALA A 252 -38.70 -21.12 -12.25
CA ALA A 252 -37.49 -21.76 -12.77
C ALA A 252 -36.21 -20.90 -12.61
N GLY A 253 -36.31 -19.63 -12.19
CA GLY A 253 -35.18 -18.70 -12.13
C GLY A 253 -34.77 -18.14 -13.51
N GLN A 254 -33.71 -17.33 -13.51
CA GLN A 254 -33.08 -16.79 -14.72
C GLN A 254 -31.70 -17.42 -14.91
N THR A 255 -31.43 -17.91 -16.11
CA THR A 255 -30.12 -18.39 -16.52
C THR A 255 -29.50 -17.40 -17.50
N LEU A 256 -28.31 -16.92 -17.19
CA LEU A 256 -27.53 -16.00 -18.02
C LEU A 256 -26.14 -16.57 -18.28
N LYS A 257 -25.60 -16.30 -19.46
CA LYS A 257 -24.23 -16.62 -19.80
C LYS A 257 -23.32 -15.52 -19.27
N ARG A 258 -22.31 -15.89 -18.49
CA ARG A 258 -21.29 -14.98 -17.96
C ARG A 258 -19.92 -15.42 -18.39
N MET A 259 -19.06 -14.45 -18.72
CA MET A 259 -17.68 -14.70 -19.10
C MET A 259 -16.80 -14.00 -18.07
N VAL A 260 -15.96 -14.77 -17.40
CA VAL A 260 -14.96 -14.27 -16.43
C VAL A 260 -13.61 -14.70 -16.98
N ASP A 261 -12.79 -13.72 -17.35
CA ASP A 261 -11.56 -13.92 -18.11
C ASP A 261 -11.78 -14.81 -19.36
N ASP A 262 -11.19 -16.00 -19.37
CA ASP A 262 -11.25 -16.99 -20.45
C ASP A 262 -12.27 -18.11 -20.22
N ARG A 263 -13.00 -18.12 -19.09
CA ARG A 263 -14.00 -19.16 -18.78
C ARG A 263 -15.43 -18.64 -18.94
N THR A 264 -16.24 -19.48 -19.58
CA THR A 264 -17.69 -19.28 -19.69
C THR A 264 -18.41 -20.02 -18.57
N TYR A 265 -19.33 -19.31 -17.92
CA TYR A 265 -20.23 -19.80 -16.90
C TYR A 265 -21.69 -19.68 -17.36
N CYS A 266 -22.50 -20.67 -17.01
CA CYS A 266 -23.94 -20.56 -17.06
C CYS A 266 -24.43 -20.33 -15.64
N VAL A 267 -24.92 -19.12 -15.36
CA VAL A 267 -25.30 -18.70 -14.02
C VAL A 267 -26.82 -18.70 -13.93
N THR A 268 -27.37 -19.60 -13.15
CA THR A 268 -28.79 -19.62 -12.83
C THR A 268 -29.00 -18.97 -11.46
N LYS A 269 -29.87 -17.97 -11.42
CA LYS A 269 -30.27 -17.25 -10.20
C LYS A 269 -31.76 -17.44 -9.95
N LYS A 270 -32.09 -17.75 -8.71
CA LYS A 270 -33.48 -17.75 -8.23
C LYS A 270 -33.55 -17.02 -6.91
N SER A 271 -34.27 -15.91 -6.87
CA SER A 271 -34.39 -15.06 -5.68
C SER A 271 -35.77 -15.20 -5.05
N GLU A 272 -35.80 -15.35 -3.73
CA GLU A 272 -37.01 -15.38 -2.93
C GLU A 272 -36.91 -14.30 -1.84
N GLY A 273 -37.86 -13.37 -1.85
CA GLY A 273 -37.96 -12.33 -0.83
C GLY A 273 -38.58 -12.88 0.45
N ALA A 274 -37.90 -12.68 1.58
CA ALA A 274 -38.41 -12.91 2.93
C ALA A 274 -38.46 -11.58 3.70
N ALA A 275 -39.17 -11.54 4.83
CA ALA A 275 -39.28 -10.31 5.63
C ALA A 275 -37.89 -9.79 6.03
N GLY A 276 -37.46 -8.70 5.39
CA GLY A 276 -36.20 -8.00 5.65
C GLY A 276 -34.94 -8.54 4.95
N SER A 277 -35.05 -9.58 4.10
CA SER A 277 -33.91 -10.10 3.34
C SER A 277 -34.35 -10.75 2.02
N VAL A 278 -33.42 -10.86 1.07
CA VAL A 278 -33.59 -11.59 -0.19
C VAL A 278 -32.62 -12.76 -0.19
N TYR A 279 -33.15 -13.97 -0.28
CA TYR A 279 -32.36 -15.18 -0.45
C TYR A 279 -32.21 -15.45 -1.94
N THR A 280 -30.99 -15.62 -2.42
CA THR A 280 -30.72 -15.96 -3.82
C THR A 280 -29.94 -17.25 -3.90
N ASN A 281 -30.56 -18.23 -4.57
CA ASN A 281 -29.94 -19.50 -4.90
C ASN A 281 -29.19 -19.35 -6.22
N TYR A 282 -27.91 -19.72 -6.20
CA TYR A 282 -27.01 -19.66 -7.33
C TYR A 282 -26.67 -21.08 -7.81
N ALA A 283 -26.65 -21.26 -9.12
CA ALA A 283 -26.03 -22.42 -9.76
C ALA A 283 -25.06 -21.93 -10.85
N TYR A 284 -23.77 -22.18 -10.66
CA TYR A 284 -22.72 -21.86 -11.62
C TYR A 284 -22.28 -23.15 -12.33
N ALA A 285 -22.73 -23.34 -13.56
CA ALA A 285 -22.29 -24.43 -14.42
C ALA A 285 -21.11 -23.99 -15.30
N PHE A 286 -20.07 -24.81 -15.42
CA PHE A 286 -18.89 -24.52 -16.24
C PHE A 286 -18.17 -25.80 -16.69
N PRO A 287 -17.38 -25.76 -17.78
CA PRO A 287 -16.65 -26.92 -18.26
C PRO A 287 -15.48 -27.27 -17.34
N LEU A 288 -15.30 -28.57 -17.11
CA LEU A 288 -14.14 -29.16 -16.44
C LEU A 288 -13.14 -29.66 -17.49
N TYR A 289 -11.93 -29.11 -17.47
CA TYR A 289 -10.86 -29.52 -18.36
C TYR A 289 -9.92 -30.48 -17.60
N SER A 290 -9.84 -31.74 -18.03
CA SER A 290 -8.83 -32.68 -17.54
C SER A 290 -7.50 -32.42 -18.24
N THR A 291 -6.42 -32.25 -17.48
CA THR A 291 -5.05 -32.12 -18.00
C THR A 291 -4.42 -33.46 -18.36
N ASP A 292 -5.03 -34.58 -17.97
CA ASP A 292 -4.55 -35.92 -18.25
C ASP A 292 -5.48 -36.65 -19.24
N SER A 293 -4.85 -37.23 -20.26
CA SER A 293 -5.35 -38.16 -21.27
C SER A 293 -5.99 -37.61 -22.57
N THR A 294 -5.67 -38.33 -23.63
CA THR A 294 -6.00 -38.19 -25.05
C THR A 294 -7.49 -38.40 -25.40
N GLN A 295 -8.38 -38.23 -24.42
CA GLN A 295 -9.83 -38.10 -24.59
C GLN A 295 -10.30 -37.04 -23.60
N ALA A 296 -10.48 -35.81 -24.07
CA ALA A 296 -11.09 -34.76 -23.27
C ALA A 296 -12.56 -35.12 -23.02
N GLU A 297 -12.85 -35.80 -21.91
CA GLU A 297 -14.21 -35.93 -21.41
C GLU A 297 -14.68 -34.53 -21.02
N HIS A 298 -15.50 -33.91 -21.87
CA HIS A 298 -16.14 -32.64 -21.58
C HIS A 298 -17.19 -32.84 -20.48
N LYS A 299 -16.77 -32.82 -19.22
CA LYS A 299 -17.67 -32.83 -18.07
C LYS A 299 -18.11 -31.42 -17.72
N THR A 300 -19.31 -31.30 -17.20
CA THR A 300 -19.83 -30.04 -16.67
C THR A 300 -19.82 -30.11 -15.16
N VAL A 301 -19.26 -29.10 -14.51
CA VAL A 301 -19.31 -28.94 -13.05
C VAL A 301 -20.30 -27.85 -12.72
N ILE A 302 -21.12 -28.10 -11.71
CA ILE A 302 -22.09 -27.14 -11.19
C ILE A 302 -21.78 -26.89 -9.72
N PHE A 303 -21.53 -25.63 -9.39
CA PHE A 303 -21.50 -25.16 -8.00
C PHE A 303 -22.86 -24.61 -7.63
N THR A 304 -23.43 -25.10 -6.53
CA THR A 304 -24.71 -24.61 -6.00
C THR A 304 -24.54 -24.11 -4.57
N PHE A 305 -25.07 -22.92 -4.30
CA PHE A 305 -25.02 -22.28 -2.99
C PHE A 305 -26.07 -21.17 -2.91
N SER A 306 -26.30 -20.68 -1.70
CA SER A 306 -27.32 -19.67 -1.43
C SER A 306 -26.72 -18.51 -0.64
N LEU A 307 -27.05 -17.29 -1.05
CA LEU A 307 -26.68 -16.06 -0.33
C LEU A 307 -27.93 -15.36 0.17
N GLN A 308 -27.81 -14.74 1.34
CA GLN A 308 -28.81 -13.85 1.92
C GLN A 308 -28.30 -12.41 1.83
N ALA A 309 -29.00 -11.55 1.11
CA ALA A 309 -28.77 -10.11 1.13
C ALA A 309 -29.84 -9.44 2.01
N VAL A 310 -29.44 -8.60 2.96
CA VAL A 310 -30.43 -7.83 3.73
C VAL A 310 -31.10 -6.77 2.85
N GLN A 311 -32.33 -6.39 3.15
CA GLN A 311 -32.98 -5.31 2.39
C GLN A 311 -32.45 -3.96 2.88
N CYS A 312 -31.71 -3.25 2.01
CA CYS A 312 -31.13 -1.95 2.35
C CYS A 312 -32.19 -0.89 2.75
N ALA A 313 -33.43 -1.05 2.29
CA ALA A 313 -34.57 -0.21 2.67
C ALA A 313 -34.92 -0.28 4.18
N ASN A 314 -34.39 -1.24 4.93
CA ASN A 314 -34.57 -1.34 6.38
C ASN A 314 -33.66 -0.39 7.18
N TYR A 315 -32.74 0.32 6.52
CA TYR A 315 -31.77 1.20 7.15
C TYR A 315 -31.99 2.65 6.74
N ASP A 316 -31.56 3.57 7.61
CA ASP A 316 -31.43 4.99 7.32
C ASP A 316 -30.02 5.33 6.82
N ASP A 317 -29.83 6.52 6.24
CA ASP A 317 -28.49 6.98 5.87
C ASP A 317 -27.63 7.28 7.11
N PRO A 318 -26.33 6.93 7.09
CA PRO A 318 -25.53 6.52 5.93
C PRO A 318 -25.50 5.00 5.64
N GLN A 319 -26.12 4.19 6.49
CA GLN A 319 -26.06 2.72 6.40
C GLN A 319 -26.78 2.18 5.17
N LYS A 320 -27.90 2.80 4.78
CA LYS A 320 -28.59 2.48 3.54
C LYS A 320 -27.68 2.61 2.32
N THR A 321 -27.02 3.77 2.19
CA THR A 321 -26.06 4.02 1.10
C THR A 321 -24.89 3.02 1.14
N ALA A 322 -24.38 2.66 2.33
CA ALA A 322 -23.33 1.66 2.46
C ALA A 322 -23.79 0.26 1.99
N CYS A 323 -25.00 -0.16 2.38
CA CYS A 323 -25.61 -1.42 1.97
C CYS A 323 -25.81 -1.49 0.44
N GLU A 324 -26.33 -0.42 -0.17
CA GLU A 324 -26.55 -0.36 -1.62
C GLU A 324 -25.23 -0.39 -2.41
N ASN A 325 -24.21 0.31 -1.92
CA ASN A 325 -22.87 0.28 -2.51
C ASN A 325 -22.21 -1.11 -2.40
N GLU A 326 -22.32 -1.78 -1.25
CA GLU A 326 -21.78 -3.14 -1.09
C GLU A 326 -22.49 -4.11 -2.04
N GLN A 327 -23.82 -4.11 -2.07
CA GLN A 327 -24.59 -5.04 -2.92
C GLN A 327 -24.39 -4.81 -4.41
N SER A 328 -24.21 -3.56 -4.85
CA SER A 328 -23.97 -3.23 -6.26
C SER A 328 -22.53 -3.50 -6.73
N SER A 329 -21.57 -3.45 -5.82
CA SER A 329 -20.14 -3.71 -6.12
C SER A 329 -19.68 -5.13 -5.81
N PHE A 330 -20.55 -5.94 -5.18
CA PHE A 330 -20.23 -7.32 -4.81
C PHE A 330 -20.01 -8.21 -6.05
N ASP A 331 -18.75 -8.61 -6.24
CA ASP A 331 -18.32 -9.46 -7.35
C ASP A 331 -18.25 -10.94 -6.93
N LEU A 332 -19.38 -11.61 -7.06
CA LEU A 332 -19.49 -13.05 -6.84
C LEU A 332 -18.81 -13.86 -7.94
N ASP A 333 -18.84 -13.36 -9.19
CA ASP A 333 -18.40 -14.09 -10.38
C ASP A 333 -16.89 -14.36 -10.32
N SER A 334 -16.07 -13.36 -9.97
CA SER A 334 -14.63 -13.53 -9.77
C SER A 334 -14.29 -14.48 -8.63
N THR A 335 -15.10 -14.48 -7.56
CA THR A 335 -14.91 -15.40 -6.43
C THR A 335 -15.12 -16.85 -6.87
N VAL A 336 -16.22 -17.12 -7.59
CA VAL A 336 -16.51 -18.45 -8.13
C VAL A 336 -15.49 -18.89 -9.17
N ASP A 337 -14.99 -17.99 -10.01
CA ASP A 337 -13.94 -18.31 -10.98
C ASP A 337 -12.65 -18.76 -10.31
N ARG A 338 -12.21 -18.05 -9.26
CA ARG A 338 -11.06 -18.48 -8.45
C ARG A 338 -11.26 -19.88 -7.87
N MET A 339 -12.45 -20.18 -7.32
CA MET A 339 -12.78 -21.52 -6.81
C MET A 339 -12.68 -22.59 -7.91
N ALA A 340 -13.20 -22.30 -9.10
CA ALA A 340 -13.18 -23.21 -10.24
C ALA A 340 -11.76 -23.49 -10.76
N ARG A 341 -10.86 -22.50 -10.74
CA ARG A 341 -9.47 -22.64 -11.24
C ARG A 341 -8.57 -23.45 -10.31
N ILE A 342 -8.75 -23.33 -9.01
CA ILE A 342 -7.93 -24.03 -8.00
C ILE A 342 -8.50 -25.41 -7.63
N MET A 343 -9.56 -25.83 -8.32
CA MET A 343 -10.18 -27.13 -8.15
C MET A 343 -9.30 -28.23 -8.76
N VAL A 344 -9.15 -29.33 -8.02
CA VAL A 344 -8.35 -30.49 -8.41
C VAL A 344 -9.21 -31.74 -8.31
N ILE A 345 -9.14 -32.59 -9.34
CA ILE A 345 -9.74 -33.92 -9.35
C ILE A 345 -8.65 -34.88 -8.89
N LYS A 346 -8.91 -35.67 -7.84
CA LYS A 346 -8.01 -36.73 -7.39
C LYS A 346 -8.41 -38.09 -7.94
#